data_AF-A0A2D5E4U5-F1
#
_entry.id   AF-A0A2D5E4U5-F1
#
_cell.length_a   1.000
_cell.length_b   1.000
_cell.length_c   1.000
_cell.angle_alpha   90.00
_cell.angle_beta   90.00
_cell.angle_gamma   90.00
#
_symmetry.space_group_name_H-M   'P 1'
#
loop_
_entity.id
_entity.type
_entity.pdbx_description
1 polymer ?
#
loop_
_entity_poly.entity_id
_entity_poly.type
_entity_poly.pdbx_seq_one_letter_code
_entity_poly.pdbx_strand_id
1 'polypeptide(L)'
;MRRPDHFSWLATAITLLSIASCAPPVPSGGFDAPDPASRIYAAVGVAEQFQKDGARPDLKTLQDLIRMLASADPAARLVAGDTLRMVTGVNFGYRASAPLAERVAATNRWIRWADALAQTSETKPKA
;
A
#
# COMPACT_ATOMS: atom_id res chain seq x y z
N MET A 1 25.54 5.68 65.03
CA MET A 1 24.40 6.04 64.16
C MET A 1 24.83 5.96 62.70
N ARG A 2 24.55 4.85 62.00
CA ARG A 2 24.22 4.75 60.56
C ARG A 2 23.84 3.28 60.30
N ARG A 3 22.65 3.04 59.74
CA ARG A 3 22.04 1.71 59.55
C ARG A 3 22.69 0.97 58.36
N PRO A 4 22.62 -0.36 58.31
CA PRO A 4 22.95 -1.14 57.11
C PRO A 4 21.82 -1.06 56.09
N ASP A 5 22.20 -0.82 54.83
CA ASP A 5 21.26 -0.70 53.71
C ASP A 5 20.86 -2.09 53.21
N HIS A 6 19.56 -2.36 53.25
CA HIS A 6 18.95 -3.63 52.94
C HIS A 6 19.05 -3.93 51.43
N PHE A 7 19.83 -4.95 51.10
CA PHE A 7 19.92 -5.59 49.79
C PHE A 7 18.58 -6.27 49.48
N SER A 8 17.63 -5.51 48.92
CA SER A 8 16.31 -5.99 48.53
C SER A 8 16.42 -6.79 47.23
N TRP A 9 16.67 -8.08 47.41
CA TRP A 9 16.47 -9.13 46.41
C TRP A 9 14.98 -9.43 46.24
N LEU A 10 14.60 -9.79 45.00
CA LEU A 10 13.40 -10.55 44.59
C LEU A 10 12.06 -9.79 44.52
N ALA A 11 11.64 -9.49 43.28
CA ALA A 11 10.48 -10.15 42.64
C ALA A 11 9.86 -9.23 41.56
N THR A 12 10.57 -9.03 40.44
CA THR A 12 9.94 -8.45 39.25
C THR A 12 9.06 -9.54 38.62
N ALA A 13 7.78 -9.54 39.00
CA ALA A 13 6.76 -10.37 38.39
C ALA A 13 6.68 -10.05 36.89
N ILE A 14 7.07 -11.02 36.06
CA ILE A 14 6.95 -10.97 34.60
C ILE A 14 5.45 -11.00 34.27
N THR A 15 4.87 -9.83 34.01
CA THR A 15 3.50 -9.68 33.50
C THR A 15 3.47 -10.18 32.05
N LEU A 16 2.99 -11.41 31.84
CA LEU A 16 2.65 -11.95 30.53
C LEU A 16 1.47 -11.17 29.92
N LEU A 17 1.78 -10.11 29.17
CA LEU A 17 0.82 -9.35 28.39
C LEU A 17 0.48 -10.14 27.11
N SER A 18 -0.56 -10.97 27.19
CA SER A 18 -1.12 -11.67 26.03
C SER A 18 -1.91 -10.69 25.18
N ILE A 19 -1.25 -10.08 24.20
CA ILE A 19 -1.91 -9.28 23.17
C ILE A 19 -2.58 -10.24 22.18
N ALA A 20 -3.83 -10.58 22.45
CA ALA A 20 -4.71 -11.21 21.47
C ALA A 20 -5.03 -10.16 20.39
N SER A 21 -4.18 -10.09 19.35
CA SER A 21 -4.42 -9.24 18.20
C SER A 21 -5.58 -9.83 17.40
N CYS A 22 -6.75 -9.20 17.54
CA CYS A 22 -7.93 -9.53 16.74
C CYS A 22 -7.72 -8.93 15.33
N ALA A 23 -6.88 -9.57 14.53
CA ALA A 23 -6.76 -9.26 13.11
C ALA A 23 -7.93 -9.96 12.40
N PRO A 24 -8.89 -9.21 11.81
CA PRO A 24 -9.94 -9.84 11.01
C PRO A 24 -9.30 -10.63 9.87
N PRO A 25 -9.91 -11.75 9.44
CA PRO A 25 -9.38 -12.55 8.35
C PRO A 25 -9.20 -11.66 7.11
N VAL A 26 -8.00 -11.71 6.53
CA VAL A 26 -7.68 -10.99 5.29
C VAL A 26 -8.69 -11.42 4.22
N PRO A 27 -9.48 -10.50 3.65
CA PRO A 27 -10.39 -10.83 2.57
C PRO A 27 -9.64 -11.53 1.43
N SER A 28 -10.11 -12.71 1.05
CA SER A 28 -9.58 -13.42 -0.12
C SER A 28 -10.12 -12.74 -1.38
N GLY A 29 -9.37 -11.80 -1.94
CA GLY A 29 -9.73 -11.15 -3.19
C GLY A 29 -8.59 -10.31 -3.75
N GLY A 30 -8.45 -10.31 -5.08
CA GLY A 30 -7.48 -9.49 -5.79
C GLY A 30 -8.07 -8.15 -6.24
N PHE A 31 -7.39 -7.50 -7.17
CA PHE A 31 -7.84 -6.23 -7.77
C PHE A 31 -9.19 -6.32 -8.49
N ASP A 32 -9.62 -7.51 -8.91
CA ASP A 32 -10.89 -7.76 -9.61
C ASP A 32 -12.04 -8.15 -8.67
N ALA A 33 -11.81 -8.17 -7.35
CA ALA A 33 -12.85 -8.47 -6.38
C ALA A 33 -14.00 -7.44 -6.45
N PRO A 34 -15.27 -7.86 -6.30
CA PRO A 34 -16.42 -6.96 -6.39
C PRO A 34 -16.45 -5.95 -5.24
N ASP A 35 -16.01 -6.35 -4.05
CA ASP A 35 -16.01 -5.50 -2.87
C ASP A 35 -14.76 -4.58 -2.82
N PRO A 36 -14.91 -3.32 -2.40
CA PRO A 36 -13.77 -2.41 -2.27
C PRO A 36 -12.71 -2.84 -1.26
N ALA A 37 -13.09 -3.58 -0.21
CA ALA A 37 -12.17 -3.96 0.86
C ALA A 37 -11.09 -4.92 0.33
N SER A 38 -11.48 -5.97 -0.38
CA SER A 38 -10.55 -6.91 -1.03
C SER A 38 -9.56 -6.19 -1.96
N ARG A 39 -10.03 -5.22 -2.75
CA ARG A 39 -9.14 -4.42 -3.63
C ARG A 39 -8.18 -3.54 -2.83
N ILE A 40 -8.62 -2.97 -1.70
CA ILE A 40 -7.74 -2.24 -0.77
C ILE A 40 -6.66 -3.17 -0.22
N TYR A 41 -7.02 -4.37 0.24
CA TYR A 41 -6.04 -5.35 0.73
C TYR A 41 -5.03 -5.75 -0.35
N ALA A 42 -5.46 -5.92 -1.60
CA ALA A 42 -4.54 -6.16 -2.72
C ALA A 42 -3.55 -5.00 -2.90
N ALA A 43 -4.02 -3.74 -2.85
CA ALA A 43 -3.15 -2.57 -2.95
C ALA A 43 -2.20 -2.38 -1.75
N VAL A 44 -2.63 -2.77 -0.55
CA VAL A 44 -1.77 -2.79 0.66
C VAL A 44 -0.69 -3.87 0.51
N GLY A 45 -1.04 -5.07 0.05
CA GLY A 45 -0.07 -6.14 -0.19
C GLY A 45 1.03 -5.75 -1.17
N VAL A 46 0.71 -4.94 -2.18
CA VAL A 46 1.72 -4.37 -3.10
C VAL A 46 2.68 -3.42 -2.37
N ALA A 47 2.16 -2.54 -1.50
CA ALA A 47 2.99 -1.63 -0.72
C ALA A 47 3.88 -2.39 0.28
N GLU A 48 3.35 -3.40 0.95
CA GLU A 48 4.09 -4.27 1.87
C GLU A 48 5.20 -5.03 1.14
N GLN A 49 4.91 -5.59 -0.04
CA GLN A 49 5.92 -6.27 -0.85
C GLN A 49 7.04 -5.31 -1.25
N PHE A 50 6.70 -4.11 -1.75
CA PHE A 50 7.69 -3.10 -2.10
C PHE A 50 8.56 -2.66 -0.91
N GLN A 51 7.98 -2.55 0.30
CA GLN A 51 8.78 -2.26 1.50
C GLN A 51 9.74 -3.39 1.87
N LYS A 52 9.36 -4.63 1.57
CA LYS A 52 10.15 -5.82 1.88
C LYS A 52 11.36 -5.98 0.95
N ASP A 53 11.20 -5.75 -0.36
CA ASP A 53 12.23 -6.06 -1.36
C ASP A 53 12.69 -4.85 -2.21
N GLY A 54 12.01 -3.71 -2.13
CA GLY A 54 12.28 -2.52 -2.95
C GLY A 54 11.93 -2.68 -4.44
N ALA A 55 11.31 -3.79 -4.83
CA ALA A 55 11.03 -4.10 -6.22
C ALA A 55 9.72 -3.44 -6.65
N ARG A 56 9.79 -2.61 -7.69
CA ARG A 56 8.58 -2.04 -8.31
C ARG A 56 7.71 -3.20 -8.84
N PRO A 57 6.37 -3.14 -8.63
CA PRO A 57 5.48 -4.15 -9.15
C PRO A 57 5.46 -4.16 -10.69
N ASP A 58 4.97 -5.26 -11.26
CA ASP A 58 4.84 -5.41 -12.71
C ASP A 58 3.82 -4.43 -13.33
N LEU A 59 3.86 -4.33 -14.65
CA LEU A 59 3.00 -3.40 -15.38
C LEU A 59 1.50 -3.66 -15.15
N LYS A 60 1.10 -4.94 -15.06
CA LYS A 60 -0.30 -5.31 -14.82
C LYS A 60 -0.77 -4.79 -13.46
N THR A 61 0.03 -5.00 -12.41
CA THR A 61 -0.28 -4.53 -11.06
C THR A 61 -0.33 -3.01 -11.00
N LEU A 62 0.56 -2.30 -11.70
CA LEU A 62 0.50 -0.85 -11.83
C LEU A 62 -0.81 -0.41 -12.52
N GLN A 63 -1.24 -1.07 -13.60
CA GLN A 63 -2.50 -0.78 -14.28
C GLN A 63 -3.72 -1.06 -13.38
N ASP A 64 -3.67 -2.12 -12.57
CA ASP A 64 -4.72 -2.45 -11.61
C ASP A 64 -4.85 -1.35 -10.52
N LEU A 65 -3.73 -0.85 -9.99
CA LEU A 65 -3.71 0.30 -9.08
C LEU A 65 -4.23 1.58 -9.75
N ILE A 66 -3.88 1.84 -11.01
CA ILE A 66 -4.36 3.01 -11.76
C ILE A 66 -5.88 2.94 -11.94
N ARG A 67 -6.44 1.76 -12.21
CA ARG A 67 -7.90 1.55 -12.29
C ARG A 67 -8.60 1.92 -10.97
N MET A 68 -7.99 1.58 -9.83
CA MET A 68 -8.53 1.91 -8.51
C MET A 68 -8.62 3.42 -8.23
N LEU A 69 -7.85 4.27 -8.90
CA LEU A 69 -7.97 5.73 -8.79
C LEU A 69 -9.35 6.25 -9.21
N ALA A 70 -10.07 5.50 -10.04
CA ALA A 70 -11.43 5.80 -10.48
C ALA A 70 -12.53 5.16 -9.59
N SER A 71 -12.15 4.44 -8.53
CA SER A 71 -13.10 3.78 -7.62
C SER A 71 -14.11 4.78 -7.05
N ALA A 72 -15.38 4.38 -6.87
CA ALA A 72 -16.37 5.18 -6.15
C ALA A 72 -16.06 5.25 -4.64
N ASP A 73 -15.41 4.22 -4.10
CA ASP A 73 -14.99 4.15 -2.71
C ASP A 73 -13.79 5.08 -2.44
N PRO A 74 -13.90 6.07 -1.53
CA PRO A 74 -12.83 7.01 -1.23
C PRO A 74 -11.57 6.36 -0.63
N ALA A 75 -11.70 5.30 0.15
CA ALA A 75 -10.56 4.62 0.76
C ALA A 75 -9.72 3.89 -0.30
N ALA A 76 -10.37 3.18 -1.23
CA ALA A 76 -9.72 2.52 -2.36
C ALA A 76 -8.94 3.52 -3.22
N ARG A 77 -9.52 4.71 -3.49
CA ARG A 77 -8.83 5.77 -4.24
C ARG A 77 -7.59 6.30 -3.52
N LEU A 78 -7.69 6.47 -2.20
CA LEU A 78 -6.61 6.97 -1.36
C LEU A 78 -5.46 5.96 -1.31
N VAL A 79 -5.76 4.72 -0.97
CA VAL A 79 -4.78 3.63 -0.87
C VAL A 79 -4.09 3.42 -2.21
N ALA A 80 -4.83 3.36 -3.32
CA ALA A 80 -4.22 3.20 -4.64
C ALA A 80 -3.27 4.35 -5.01
N GLY A 81 -3.65 5.60 -4.72
CA GLY A 81 -2.82 6.78 -4.98
C GLY A 81 -1.54 6.77 -4.16
N ASP A 82 -1.63 6.44 -2.88
CA ASP A 82 -0.46 6.35 -2.00
C ASP A 82 0.45 5.18 -2.35
N THR A 83 -0.10 4.00 -2.67
CA THR A 83 0.67 2.84 -3.14
C THR A 83 1.41 3.19 -4.44
N LEU A 84 0.74 3.79 -5.42
CA LEU A 84 1.38 4.21 -6.67
C LEU A 84 2.54 5.19 -6.41
N ARG A 85 2.32 6.21 -5.58
CA ARG A 85 3.36 7.17 -5.21
C ARG A 85 4.54 6.50 -4.52
N MET A 86 4.28 5.55 -3.63
CA MET A 86 5.32 4.80 -2.92
C MET A 86 6.18 3.97 -3.87
N VAL A 87 5.56 3.13 -4.71
CA VAL A 87 6.30 2.14 -5.52
C VAL A 87 6.95 2.74 -6.78
N THR A 88 6.52 3.93 -7.19
CA THR A 88 7.03 4.59 -8.40
C THR A 88 7.87 5.83 -8.11
N GLY A 89 7.67 6.48 -6.96
CA GLY A 89 8.26 7.78 -6.63
C GLY A 89 7.60 8.98 -7.34
N VAL A 90 6.55 8.77 -8.14
CA VAL A 90 5.85 9.84 -8.88
C VAL A 90 4.39 9.94 -8.43
N ASN A 91 3.81 11.14 -8.48
CA ASN A 91 2.41 11.37 -8.04
C ASN A 91 1.46 11.84 -9.17
N PHE A 92 2.02 12.41 -10.25
CA PHE A 92 1.26 13.10 -11.32
C PHE A 92 0.16 14.05 -10.81
N GLY A 93 0.34 14.65 -9.64
CA GLY A 93 -0.63 15.57 -9.03
C GLY A 93 -1.95 14.91 -8.60
N TYR A 94 -2.00 13.59 -8.44
CA TYR A 94 -3.20 12.93 -7.94
C TYR A 94 -3.48 13.27 -6.47
N ARG A 95 -4.75 13.54 -6.16
CA ARG A 95 -5.26 13.80 -4.81
C ARG A 95 -6.61 13.12 -4.67
N ALA A 96 -6.71 12.14 -3.76
CA ALA A 96 -7.92 11.30 -3.64
C ALA A 96 -9.20 12.08 -3.27
N SER A 97 -9.05 13.20 -2.57
CA SER A 97 -10.12 14.10 -2.15
C SER A 97 -10.38 15.28 -3.10
N ALA A 98 -9.61 15.42 -4.20
CA ALA A 98 -9.82 16.51 -5.15
C ALA A 98 -11.15 16.36 -5.91
N PRO A 99 -11.68 17.44 -6.52
CA PRO A 99 -12.83 17.39 -7.42
C PRO A 99 -12.68 16.34 -8.53
N LEU A 100 -13.80 15.78 -9.01
CA LEU A 100 -13.80 14.69 -10.00
C LEU A 100 -12.96 15.02 -11.24
N ALA A 101 -13.10 16.23 -11.79
CA ALA A 101 -12.36 16.66 -12.97
C ALA A 101 -10.83 16.62 -12.78
N GLU A 102 -10.35 17.06 -11.61
CA GLU A 102 -8.93 17.02 -11.26
C GLU A 102 -8.42 15.58 -11.10
N ARG A 103 -9.22 14.71 -10.46
CA ARG A 103 -8.86 13.29 -10.31
C ARG A 103 -8.75 12.61 -11.67
N VAL A 104 -9.73 12.81 -12.56
CA VAL A 104 -9.72 12.26 -13.92
C VAL A 104 -8.49 12.75 -14.70
N ALA A 105 -8.17 14.04 -14.61
CA ALA A 105 -6.99 14.58 -15.28
C ALA A 105 -5.68 13.96 -14.76
N ALA A 106 -5.57 13.73 -13.45
CA ALA A 106 -4.43 13.05 -12.84
C ALA A 106 -4.36 11.56 -13.20
N THR A 107 -5.49 10.84 -13.17
CA THR A 107 -5.59 9.44 -13.60
C THR A 107 -5.19 9.28 -15.07
N ASN A 108 -5.57 10.22 -15.95
CA ASN A 108 -5.14 10.19 -17.35
C ASN A 108 -3.62 10.38 -17.54
N ARG A 109 -2.95 11.11 -16.64
CA ARG A 109 -1.48 11.20 -16.64
C ARG A 109 -0.85 9.88 -16.24
N TRP A 110 -1.41 9.20 -15.23
CA TRP A 110 -1.00 7.85 -14.84
C TRP A 110 -1.14 6.83 -15.98
N ILE A 111 -2.28 6.83 -16.68
CA ILE A 111 -2.54 5.93 -17.81
C ILE A 111 -1.48 6.13 -18.90
N ARG A 112 -1.27 7.37 -19.34
CA ARG A 112 -0.27 7.68 -20.38
C ARG A 112 1.15 7.25 -20.00
N TRP A 113 1.50 7.38 -18.73
CA TRP A 113 2.80 6.93 -18.24
C TRP A 113 2.93 5.41 -18.27
N ALA A 114 1.90 4.67 -17.85
CA ALA A 114 1.90 3.21 -17.90
C ALA A 114 1.96 2.68 -19.35
N ASP A 115 1.25 3.34 -20.28
CA ASP A 115 1.29 3.00 -21.71
C ASP A 115 2.68 3.21 -22.30
N ALA A 116 3.38 4.28 -21.90
CA ALA A 116 4.75 4.53 -22.33
C ALA A 116 5.74 3.46 -21.80
N LEU A 117 5.53 2.96 -20.57
CA LEU A 117 6.32 1.84 -20.04
C LEU A 117 6.12 0.57 -20.88
N ALA A 118 4.88 0.27 -21.27
CA ALA A 118 4.55 -0.88 -22.10
C ALA A 118 5.32 -0.84 -23.44
N GLN A 119 5.27 0.29 -24.14
CA GLN A 119 5.94 0.48 -25.43
C GLN A 119 7.46 0.34 -25.32
N THR A 120 8.06 0.81 -24.23
CA THR A 120 9.50 0.67 -23.97
C THR A 120 9.90 -0.80 -23.78
N SER A 121 9.03 -1.62 -23.20
CA SER A 121 9.29 -3.05 -23.02
C SER A 121 9.20 -3.86 -24.32
N GLU A 122 8.36 -3.42 -25.28
CA GLU A 122 8.17 -4.08 -26.56
C GLU A 122 9.28 -3.78 -27.58
N THR A 123 9.93 -2.62 -27.49
CA THR A 123 10.95 -2.20 -28.46
C THR A 123 12.35 -2.74 -28.18
N LYS A 124 12.56 -3.51 -27.10
CA LYS A 124 13.87 -4.11 -26.80
C LYS A 124 14.12 -5.30 -27.73
N PRO A 125 15.11 -5.25 -28.64
CA PRO A 125 15.36 -6.33 -29.59
C PRO A 125 15.79 -7.61 -28.86
N LYS A 126 15.25 -8.75 -29.30
CA LYS A 126 15.62 -10.09 -28.84
C LYS A 126 17.07 -10.35 -29.29
N ALA A 127 18.01 -10.28 -28.37
CA ALA A 127 19.41 -10.65 -28.60
C ALA A 127 19.55 -12.17 -28.82
#